data_AF-A0A7R9Y0J3-F1
#
_entry.id   AF-A0A7R9Y0J3-F1
#
_cell.length_a   1.000
_cell.length_b   1.000
_cell.length_c   1.000
_cell.angle_alpha   90.00
_cell.angle_beta   90.00
_cell.angle_gamma   90.00
#
_symmetry.space_group_name_H-M   'P 1'
#
loop_
_entity.id
_entity.type
_entity.pdbx_description
1 polymer ?
#
loop_
_entity_poly.entity_id
_entity_poly.type
_entity_poly.pdbx_seq_one_letter_code
_entity_poly.pdbx_strand_id
1 'polypeptide(L)'
;RDRDRDRDRDRDRDKDRDRDRSRHKREHKRDREHRDRERGHKRHKSDRDDRHRRDRSQRDHAPPPPPPRDAAWLRPGIVVRVVSKRLAEGKLYLQKGCVLDVTGPEEATLSMLSGNGDTVVHEVPQRSLETALPKRGGRVIVVKGEHRGEVAQLIERHSDSGEATVQLSDDLSMRTLMMDEVAEYRGN
;
A
#
# COMPACT_ATOMS: atom_id res chain seq x y z
N ARG A 1 -34.59 15.07 97.64
CA ARG A 1 -35.74 14.97 96.70
C ARG A 1 -35.16 14.76 95.31
N ASP A 2 -34.73 13.53 95.10
CA ASP A 2 -33.64 13.13 94.19
C ASP A 2 -34.18 12.56 92.88
N ARG A 3 -35.32 13.07 92.40
CA ARG A 3 -35.97 12.59 91.14
C ARG A 3 -35.85 13.56 89.98
N ASP A 4 -35.58 14.85 90.23
CA ASP A 4 -35.56 15.86 89.18
C ASP A 4 -34.20 15.95 88.47
N ARG A 5 -33.09 15.62 89.15
CA ARG A 5 -31.75 15.62 88.55
C ARG A 5 -31.51 14.50 87.53
N ASP A 6 -32.23 13.39 87.64
CA ASP A 6 -32.08 12.26 86.72
C ASP A 6 -32.78 12.51 85.38
N ARG A 7 -33.89 13.27 85.36
CA ARG A 7 -34.60 13.63 84.12
C ARG A 7 -33.83 14.58 83.21
N ASP A 8 -33.02 15.48 83.77
CA ASP A 8 -32.24 16.44 82.99
C ASP A 8 -31.04 15.79 82.29
N ARG A 9 -30.41 14.78 82.93
CA ARG A 9 -29.31 14.03 82.31
C ARG A 9 -29.73 13.18 81.11
N ASP A 10 -30.93 12.61 81.14
CA ASP A 10 -31.43 11.79 80.03
C ASP A 10 -31.79 12.65 78.80
N ARG A 11 -32.32 13.87 79.00
CA ARG A 11 -32.62 14.81 77.91
C ARG A 11 -31.38 15.30 77.15
N ASP A 12 -30.27 15.53 77.84
CA ASP A 12 -29.04 15.99 77.19
C ASP A 12 -28.36 14.86 76.40
N ARG A 13 -28.48 13.62 76.89
CA ARG A 13 -27.95 12.44 76.20
C ARG A 13 -28.65 12.15 74.87
N ASP A 14 -29.95 12.39 74.78
CA ASP A 14 -30.73 12.22 73.55
C ASP A 14 -30.42 13.30 72.50
N LYS A 15 -30.17 14.55 72.92
CA LYS A 15 -29.77 15.63 72.01
C LYS A 15 -28.39 15.40 71.38
N ASP A 16 -27.45 14.83 72.14
CA ASP A 16 -26.12 14.51 71.62
C ASP A 16 -26.16 13.35 70.62
N ARG A 17 -27.02 12.34 70.86
CA ARG A 17 -27.26 11.25 69.89
C ARG A 17 -27.86 11.76 68.58
N ASP A 18 -28.80 12.70 68.64
CA ASP A 18 -29.41 13.29 67.43
C ASP A 18 -28.44 14.16 66.64
N ARG A 19 -27.53 14.87 67.32
CA ARG A 19 -26.44 15.61 66.65
C ARG A 19 -25.46 14.68 65.94
N ASP A 20 -25.09 13.57 66.55
CA ASP A 20 -24.15 12.63 65.96
C ASP A 20 -24.76 11.89 64.75
N ARG A 21 -26.03 11.49 64.87
CA ARG A 21 -26.79 10.90 63.76
C ARG A 21 -26.97 11.87 62.58
N SER A 22 -27.15 13.15 62.88
CA SER A 22 -27.22 14.21 61.86
C SER A 22 -25.87 14.47 61.18
N ARG A 23 -24.76 14.34 61.92
CA ARG A 23 -23.40 14.48 61.39
C ARG A 23 -23.05 13.32 60.46
N HIS A 24 -23.31 12.08 60.88
CA HIS A 24 -23.11 10.90 60.04
C HIS A 24 -23.96 10.92 58.77
N LYS A 25 -25.21 11.40 58.83
CA LYS A 25 -26.07 11.51 57.63
C LYS A 25 -25.54 12.55 56.63
N ARG A 26 -24.91 13.63 57.10
CA ARG A 26 -24.29 14.65 56.24
C ARG A 26 -23.01 14.15 55.59
N GLU A 27 -22.20 13.39 56.32
CA GLU A 27 -20.96 12.80 55.82
C GLU A 27 -21.25 11.74 54.74
N HIS A 28 -22.21 10.85 55.00
CA HIS A 28 -22.62 9.82 54.05
C HIS A 28 -23.24 10.39 52.75
N LYS A 29 -23.87 11.57 52.82
CA LYS A 29 -24.38 12.30 51.64
C LYS A 29 -23.24 12.92 50.82
N ARG A 30 -22.21 13.46 51.48
CA ARG A 30 -21.03 14.03 50.81
C ARG A 30 -20.21 12.96 50.09
N ASP A 31 -20.04 11.79 50.69
CA ASP A 31 -19.33 10.66 50.07
C ASP A 31 -20.07 10.12 48.85
N ARG A 32 -21.42 10.07 48.91
CA ARG A 32 -22.24 9.65 47.78
C ARG A 32 -22.16 10.64 46.62
N GLU A 33 -22.21 11.94 46.90
CA GLU A 33 -22.01 12.98 45.88
C GLU A 33 -20.60 12.95 45.29
N HIS A 34 -19.57 12.69 46.10
CA HIS A 34 -18.19 12.57 45.60
C HIS A 34 -18.04 11.36 44.66
N ARG A 35 -18.60 10.20 45.03
CA ARG A 35 -18.60 8.99 44.19
C ARG A 35 -19.39 9.16 42.90
N ASP A 36 -20.52 9.86 42.92
CA ASP A 36 -21.34 10.09 41.72
C ASP A 36 -20.66 11.08 40.75
N ARG A 37 -19.96 12.12 41.26
CA ARG A 37 -19.12 13.01 40.44
C ARG A 37 -17.94 12.27 39.82
N GLU A 38 -17.27 11.38 40.57
CA GLU A 38 -16.14 10.60 40.05
C GLU A 38 -16.57 9.55 38.99
N ARG A 39 -17.72 8.91 39.18
CA ARG A 39 -18.32 8.01 38.18
C ARG A 39 -18.75 8.73 36.90
N GLY A 40 -19.30 9.95 37.02
CA GLY A 40 -19.64 10.79 35.87
C GLY A 40 -18.42 11.22 35.06
N HIS A 41 -17.33 11.61 35.74
CA HIS A 41 -16.09 12.04 35.09
C HIS A 41 -15.37 10.90 34.36
N LYS A 42 -15.44 9.66 34.87
CA LYS A 42 -14.88 8.47 34.20
C LYS A 42 -15.69 8.05 32.97
N ARG A 43 -17.03 8.16 33.00
CA ARG A 43 -17.90 7.85 31.85
C ARG A 43 -17.75 8.83 30.69
N HIS A 44 -17.63 10.13 30.97
CA HIS A 44 -17.39 11.13 29.91
C HIS A 44 -16.00 11.04 29.27
N LYS A 45 -15.00 10.48 29.98
CA LYS A 45 -13.66 10.29 29.44
C LYS A 45 -13.56 9.03 28.55
N SER A 46 -14.30 7.96 28.86
CA SER A 46 -14.33 6.77 28.00
C SER A 46 -15.07 6.99 26.68
N ASP A 47 -16.20 7.72 26.68
CA ASP A 47 -16.97 7.98 25.44
C ASP A 47 -16.26 8.92 24.45
N ARG A 48 -15.37 9.80 24.91
CA ARG A 48 -14.55 10.65 24.02
C ARG A 48 -13.34 9.92 23.45
N ASP A 49 -12.75 8.97 24.19
CA ASP A 49 -11.62 8.15 23.70
C ASP A 49 -12.07 7.10 22.67
N ASP A 50 -13.25 6.48 22.87
CA ASP A 50 -13.81 5.48 21.95
C ASP A 50 -14.21 6.09 20.59
N ARG A 51 -14.72 7.34 20.59
CA ARG A 51 -15.05 8.05 19.34
C ARG A 51 -13.83 8.52 18.55
N HIS A 52 -12.73 8.87 19.22
CA HIS A 52 -11.48 9.25 18.54
C HIS A 52 -10.69 8.03 18.01
N ARG A 53 -10.87 6.84 18.61
CA ARG A 53 -10.30 5.59 18.09
C ARG A 53 -11.09 5.01 16.92
N ARG A 54 -12.43 5.11 16.91
CA ARG A 54 -13.26 4.64 15.79
C ARG A 54 -13.15 5.49 14.52
N ASP A 55 -12.92 6.80 14.63
CA ASP A 55 -12.75 7.69 13.47
C ASP A 55 -11.36 7.55 12.82
N ARG A 56 -10.33 7.16 13.59
CA ARG A 56 -9.01 6.84 13.04
C ARG A 56 -8.93 5.42 12.45
N SER A 57 -9.57 4.43 13.08
CA SER A 57 -9.51 3.04 12.59
C SER A 57 -10.29 2.79 11.29
N GLN A 58 -11.18 3.69 10.87
CA GLN A 58 -11.87 3.60 9.56
C GLN A 58 -11.15 4.33 8.42
N ARG A 59 -10.16 5.19 8.70
CA ARG A 59 -9.32 5.80 7.66
C ARG A 59 -8.05 4.99 7.35
N ASP A 60 -7.62 4.14 8.26
CA ASP A 60 -6.42 3.30 8.09
C ASP A 60 -6.71 1.91 7.47
N HIS A 61 -7.96 1.65 7.06
CA HIS A 61 -8.34 0.49 6.23
C HIS A 61 -8.58 0.88 4.77
N ALA A 62 -8.11 2.04 4.34
CA ALA A 62 -7.78 2.15 2.92
C ALA A 62 -6.84 0.98 2.62
N PRO A 63 -7.16 0.08 1.67
CA PRO A 63 -6.19 -0.91 1.25
C PRO A 63 -4.88 -0.17 1.00
N PRO A 64 -3.72 -0.72 1.41
CA PRO A 64 -2.45 -0.10 1.09
C PRO A 64 -2.52 0.32 -0.39
N PRO A 65 -2.11 1.55 -0.74
CA PRO A 65 -2.11 1.95 -2.14
C PRO A 65 -1.50 0.79 -2.91
N PRO A 66 -2.14 0.34 -4.00
CA PRO A 66 -1.64 -0.81 -4.74
C PRO A 66 -0.14 -0.59 -4.94
N PRO A 67 0.68 -1.65 -4.78
CA PRO A 67 2.12 -1.52 -5.00
C PRO A 67 2.30 -0.71 -6.28
N PRO A 68 3.21 0.29 -6.29
CA PRO A 68 3.35 1.20 -7.42
C PRO A 68 3.31 0.35 -8.67
N ARG A 69 2.24 0.53 -9.47
CA ARG A 69 2.02 -0.30 -10.65
C ARG A 69 3.32 -0.24 -11.42
N ASP A 70 3.88 -1.40 -11.77
CA ASP A 70 5.07 -1.44 -12.61
C ASP A 70 4.77 -0.53 -13.79
N ALA A 71 5.52 0.59 -13.88
CA ALA A 71 5.19 1.66 -14.80
C ALA A 71 5.00 1.05 -16.19
N ALA A 72 3.88 1.39 -16.84
CA ALA A 72 3.53 0.82 -18.13
C ALA A 72 4.70 1.03 -19.10
N TRP A 73 5.41 -0.06 -19.41
CA TRP A 73 6.63 -0.07 -20.23
C TRP A 73 6.38 -0.66 -21.61
N LEU A 74 5.23 -1.30 -21.79
CA LEU A 74 4.77 -1.77 -23.08
C LEU A 74 4.66 -0.62 -24.08
N ARG A 75 5.14 -0.86 -25.30
CA ARG A 75 4.95 0.03 -26.44
C ARG A 75 4.96 -0.78 -27.74
N PRO A 76 4.31 -0.31 -28.81
CA PRO A 76 4.42 -0.94 -30.13
C PRO A 76 5.85 -0.99 -30.67
N GLY A 77 6.18 -2.08 -31.34
CA GLY A 77 7.46 -2.27 -32.04
C GLY A 77 8.62 -2.76 -31.16
N ILE A 78 8.39 -3.10 -29.88
CA ILE A 78 9.44 -3.73 -29.04
C ILE A 78 9.33 -5.25 -29.10
N VAL A 79 10.47 -5.93 -28.93
CA VAL A 79 10.50 -7.37 -28.72
C VAL A 79 10.48 -7.70 -27.23
N VAL A 80 9.60 -8.63 -26.87
CA VAL A 80 9.43 -9.14 -25.52
C VAL A 80 9.57 -10.65 -25.50
N ARG A 81 9.83 -11.21 -24.32
CA ARG A 81 9.83 -12.65 -24.06
C ARG A 81 8.65 -13.00 -23.15
N VAL A 82 7.92 -14.05 -23.48
CA VAL A 82 6.85 -14.56 -22.63
C VAL A 82 7.46 -15.37 -21.47
N VAL A 83 7.18 -14.97 -20.24
CA VAL A 83 7.68 -15.62 -19.01
C VAL A 83 6.58 -16.31 -18.20
N SER A 84 5.31 -16.24 -18.65
CA SER A 84 4.20 -16.94 -18.01
C SER A 84 3.92 -18.28 -18.67
N LYS A 85 3.86 -19.35 -17.88
CA LYS A 85 3.42 -20.69 -18.33
C LYS A 85 1.90 -20.82 -18.46
N ARG A 86 1.13 -19.82 -18.01
CA ARG A 86 -0.34 -19.85 -18.04
C ARG A 86 -0.91 -19.47 -19.41
N LEU A 87 -0.14 -18.77 -20.23
CA LEU A 87 -0.55 -18.37 -21.57
C LEU A 87 -0.50 -19.56 -22.54
N ALA A 88 -1.60 -19.78 -23.26
CA ALA A 88 -1.72 -20.84 -24.27
C ALA A 88 -1.22 -22.22 -23.79
N GLU A 89 -1.59 -22.60 -22.56
CA GLU A 89 -1.17 -23.87 -21.92
C GLU A 89 0.36 -24.04 -21.84
N GLY A 90 1.10 -22.93 -21.80
CA GLY A 90 2.57 -22.91 -21.71
C GLY A 90 3.29 -23.05 -23.05
N LYS A 91 2.56 -23.19 -24.17
CA LYS A 91 3.15 -23.33 -25.53
C LYS A 91 4.04 -22.14 -25.91
N LEU A 92 3.76 -20.97 -25.36
CA LEU A 92 4.47 -19.73 -25.67
C LEU A 92 5.58 -19.40 -24.65
N TYR A 93 5.76 -20.23 -23.62
CA TYR A 93 6.75 -19.95 -22.57
C TYR A 93 8.17 -19.86 -23.16
N LEU A 94 8.89 -18.80 -22.78
CA LEU A 94 10.21 -18.39 -23.26
C LEU A 94 10.31 -18.03 -24.75
N GLN A 95 9.19 -18.02 -25.48
CA GLN A 95 9.17 -17.58 -26.87
C GLN A 95 9.21 -16.04 -26.93
N LYS A 96 9.88 -15.52 -27.95
CA LYS A 96 9.93 -14.08 -28.24
C LYS A 96 8.73 -13.67 -29.10
N GLY A 97 8.22 -12.47 -28.88
CA GLY A 97 7.18 -11.84 -29.68
C GLY A 97 7.46 -10.35 -29.86
N CYS A 98 6.98 -9.76 -30.95
CA CYS A 98 6.97 -8.33 -31.18
C CYS A 98 5.62 -7.75 -30.71
N VAL A 99 5.64 -6.67 -29.95
CA VAL A 99 4.42 -5.94 -29.58
C VAL A 99 3.88 -5.25 -30.83
N LEU A 100 2.69 -5.64 -31.27
CA LEU A 100 1.99 -4.99 -32.38
C LEU A 100 1.26 -3.73 -31.91
N ASP A 101 0.51 -3.86 -30.82
CA ASP A 101 -0.30 -2.78 -30.25
C ASP A 101 -0.48 -2.97 -28.73
N VAL A 102 -0.79 -1.87 -28.03
CA VAL A 102 -1.06 -1.84 -26.59
C VAL A 102 -2.55 -1.59 -26.38
N THR A 103 -3.30 -2.64 -26.08
CA THR A 103 -4.77 -2.64 -26.04
C THR A 103 -5.35 -2.17 -24.71
N GLY A 104 -4.52 -2.03 -23.67
CA GLY A 104 -4.91 -1.55 -22.36
C GLY A 104 -3.72 -1.00 -21.57
N PRO A 105 -3.92 -0.50 -20.33
CA PRO A 105 -2.84 0.11 -19.55
C PRO A 105 -1.61 -0.77 -19.35
N GLU A 106 -1.81 -2.10 -19.30
CA GLU A 106 -0.76 -3.10 -19.05
C GLU A 106 -1.00 -4.35 -19.94
N GLU A 107 -1.62 -4.20 -21.11
CA GLU A 107 -1.97 -5.32 -21.99
C GLU A 107 -1.57 -5.03 -23.43
N ALA A 108 -1.06 -6.04 -24.13
CA ALA A 108 -0.56 -5.91 -25.49
C ALA A 108 -1.00 -7.07 -26.39
N THR A 109 -1.10 -6.77 -27.68
CA THR A 109 -1.17 -7.78 -28.74
C THR A 109 0.24 -8.08 -29.25
N LEU A 110 0.61 -9.36 -29.31
CA LEU A 110 1.92 -9.83 -29.72
C LEU A 110 1.84 -10.59 -31.05
N SER A 111 2.78 -10.33 -31.96
CA SER A 111 3.12 -11.25 -33.05
C SER A 111 4.30 -12.10 -32.61
N MET A 112 4.10 -13.41 -32.50
CA MET A 112 5.14 -14.33 -32.05
C MET A 112 6.21 -14.48 -33.12
N LEU A 113 7.48 -14.36 -32.72
CA LEU A 113 8.64 -14.51 -33.60
C LEU A 113 9.06 -15.99 -33.76
N SER A 114 8.40 -16.90 -33.04
CA SER A 114 8.61 -18.34 -33.20
C SER A 114 7.82 -18.85 -34.39
N GLY A 115 8.46 -19.63 -35.28
CA GLY A 115 7.86 -20.08 -36.53
C GLY A 115 7.82 -19.00 -37.61
N ASN A 116 6.71 -18.91 -38.34
CA ASN A 116 6.59 -18.10 -39.56
C ASN A 116 6.15 -16.64 -39.29
N GLY A 117 5.87 -16.27 -38.04
CA GLY A 117 5.34 -14.94 -37.69
C GLY A 117 3.81 -14.81 -37.70
N ASP A 118 3.09 -15.86 -38.12
CA ASP A 118 1.62 -15.83 -38.29
C ASP A 118 0.82 -15.97 -36.98
N THR A 119 1.48 -16.28 -35.87
CA THR A 119 0.81 -16.45 -34.59
C THR A 119 0.66 -15.11 -33.88
N VAL A 120 -0.56 -14.59 -33.83
CA VAL A 120 -0.92 -13.39 -33.07
C VAL A 120 -1.62 -13.78 -31.77
N VAL A 121 -1.25 -13.12 -30.67
CA VAL A 121 -1.79 -13.37 -29.33
C VAL A 121 -2.28 -12.05 -28.76
N HIS A 122 -3.55 -11.99 -28.41
CA HIS A 122 -4.20 -10.78 -27.88
C HIS A 122 -4.20 -10.74 -26.35
N GLU A 123 -4.42 -9.54 -25.80
CA GLU A 123 -4.66 -9.31 -24.36
C GLU A 123 -3.59 -9.92 -23.45
N VAL A 124 -2.32 -9.86 -23.88
CA VAL A 124 -1.21 -10.41 -23.10
C VAL A 124 -0.80 -9.41 -22.03
N PRO A 125 -0.89 -9.75 -20.74
CA PRO A 125 -0.61 -8.80 -19.68
C PRO A 125 0.90 -8.59 -19.50
N GLN A 126 1.31 -7.35 -19.22
CA GLN A 126 2.68 -6.90 -19.02
C GLN A 126 3.46 -7.79 -18.03
N ARG A 127 2.81 -8.18 -16.92
CA ARG A 127 3.41 -9.07 -15.89
C ARG A 127 3.81 -10.46 -16.40
N SER A 128 3.30 -10.87 -17.56
CA SER A 128 3.64 -12.16 -18.20
C SER A 128 4.78 -12.03 -19.20
N LEU A 129 5.34 -10.82 -19.33
CA LEU A 129 6.35 -10.45 -20.32
C LEU A 129 7.59 -9.91 -19.65
N GLU A 130 8.71 -10.07 -20.34
CA GLU A 130 10.00 -9.51 -20.01
C GLU A 130 10.55 -8.81 -21.26
N THR A 131 11.33 -7.73 -21.09
CA THR A 131 12.02 -7.10 -22.22
C THR A 131 13.02 -8.09 -22.83
N ALA A 132 13.19 -8.02 -24.15
CA ALA A 132 14.18 -8.85 -24.83
C ALA A 132 15.21 -7.98 -25.52
N LEU A 133 16.49 -8.17 -25.20
CA LEU A 133 17.58 -7.47 -25.86
C LEU A 133 18.01 -8.16 -27.16
N PRO A 134 18.44 -7.39 -28.17
CA PRO A 134 18.99 -7.93 -29.40
C PRO A 134 20.41 -8.46 -29.17
N LYS A 135 21.06 -8.91 -30.25
CA LYS A 135 22.52 -9.11 -30.24
C LYS A 135 23.23 -7.76 -30.15
N ARG A 136 24.51 -7.77 -29.76
CA ARG A 136 25.37 -6.57 -29.78
C ARG A 136 25.31 -5.91 -31.16
N GLY A 137 25.28 -4.58 -31.18
CA GLY A 137 25.05 -3.74 -32.36
C GLY A 137 23.58 -3.61 -32.78
N GLY A 138 22.66 -4.32 -32.15
CA GLY A 138 21.23 -4.24 -32.46
C GLY A 138 20.57 -2.97 -31.92
N ARG A 139 19.48 -2.56 -32.59
CA ARG A 139 18.67 -1.40 -32.20
C ARG A 139 17.81 -1.73 -30.99
N VAL A 140 17.80 -0.82 -30.02
CA VAL A 140 16.98 -0.88 -28.82
C VAL A 140 16.22 0.43 -28.63
N ILE A 141 15.22 0.40 -27.75
CA ILE A 141 14.55 1.59 -27.25
C ILE A 141 14.48 1.50 -25.74
N VAL A 142 14.62 2.65 -25.09
CA VAL A 142 14.47 2.76 -23.65
C VAL A 142 12.98 2.79 -23.31
N VAL A 143 12.53 1.90 -22.44
CA VAL A 143 11.11 1.72 -22.09
C VAL A 143 10.75 2.27 -20.69
N LYS A 144 11.75 2.55 -19.85
CA LYS A 144 11.61 3.10 -18.50
C LYS A 144 12.68 4.16 -18.21
N GLY A 145 12.53 4.92 -17.13
CA GLY A 145 13.52 5.92 -16.70
C GLY A 145 13.47 7.25 -17.46
N GLU A 146 14.53 8.05 -17.30
CA GLU A 146 14.63 9.42 -17.85
C GLU A 146 14.66 9.44 -19.37
N HIS A 147 15.37 8.49 -19.99
CA HIS A 147 15.54 8.40 -21.43
C HIS A 147 14.40 7.66 -22.15
N ARG A 148 13.25 7.48 -21.49
CA ARG A 148 12.14 6.69 -22.04
C ARG A 148 11.70 7.19 -23.41
N GLY A 149 11.63 6.28 -24.37
CA GLY A 149 11.23 6.54 -25.75
C GLY A 149 12.41 6.82 -26.69
N GLU A 150 13.62 7.02 -26.16
CA GLU A 150 14.80 7.23 -26.96
C GLU A 150 15.31 5.92 -27.57
N VAL A 151 15.64 6.00 -28.86
CA VAL A 151 16.22 4.88 -29.61
C VAL A 151 17.72 4.87 -29.38
N ALA A 152 18.29 3.69 -29.22
CA ALA A 152 19.71 3.50 -28.97
C ALA A 152 20.26 2.25 -29.68
N GLN A 153 21.58 2.11 -29.70
CA GLN A 153 22.26 0.90 -30.13
C GLN A 153 22.81 0.15 -28.92
N LEU A 154 22.57 -1.16 -28.84
CA LEU A 154 23.13 -2.00 -27.78
C LEU A 154 24.61 -2.25 -28.04
N ILE A 155 25.48 -1.75 -27.16
CA ILE A 155 26.92 -1.94 -27.27
C ILE A 155 27.35 -3.22 -26.54
N GLU A 156 26.93 -3.35 -25.29
CA GLU A 156 27.34 -4.47 -24.44
C GLU A 156 26.23 -4.90 -23.46
N ARG A 157 26.26 -6.18 -23.08
CA ARG A 157 25.39 -6.77 -22.06
C ARG A 157 26.25 -7.28 -20.93
N HIS A 158 25.93 -6.87 -19.71
CA HIS A 158 26.58 -7.27 -18.47
C HIS A 158 25.63 -8.20 -17.72
N SER A 159 25.61 -9.48 -18.10
CA SER A 159 24.65 -10.45 -17.54
C SER A 159 24.78 -10.65 -16.03
N ASP A 160 25.98 -10.44 -15.48
CA ASP A 160 26.25 -10.62 -14.05
C ASP A 160 25.63 -9.51 -13.20
N SER A 161 25.61 -8.27 -13.71
CA SER A 161 24.97 -7.12 -13.05
C SER A 161 23.53 -6.87 -13.49
N GLY A 162 23.09 -7.49 -14.59
CA GLY A 162 21.77 -7.23 -15.17
C GLY A 162 21.69 -5.89 -15.90
N GLU A 163 22.82 -5.37 -16.37
CA GLU A 163 22.91 -4.06 -17.04
C GLU A 163 23.22 -4.19 -18.54
N ALA A 164 22.88 -3.14 -19.29
CA ALA A 164 23.19 -2.99 -20.70
C ALA A 164 23.81 -1.62 -20.96
N THR A 165 24.95 -1.62 -21.64
CA THR A 165 25.54 -0.38 -22.15
C THR A 165 24.96 -0.10 -23.53
N VAL A 166 24.35 1.07 -23.67
CA VAL A 166 23.69 1.54 -24.89
C VAL A 166 24.25 2.88 -25.33
N GLN A 167 24.25 3.11 -26.64
CA GLN A 167 24.57 4.41 -27.23
C GLN A 167 23.28 5.06 -27.72
N LEU A 168 22.89 6.20 -27.15
CA LEU A 168 21.69 6.94 -27.57
C LEU A 168 21.86 7.43 -29.02
N SER A 169 20.80 7.36 -29.81
CA SER A 169 20.86 7.72 -31.24
C SER A 169 20.81 9.24 -31.46
N ASP A 170 20.31 10.00 -30.49
CA ASP A 170 20.12 11.45 -30.60
C ASP A 170 21.43 12.22 -30.42
N ASP A 171 22.19 11.91 -29.36
CA ASP A 171 23.42 12.62 -28.98
C ASP A 171 24.68 11.75 -29.02
N LEU A 172 24.56 10.49 -29.43
CA LEU A 172 25.64 9.49 -29.44
C LEU A 172 26.28 9.22 -28.06
N SER A 173 25.63 9.64 -26.98
CA SER A 173 26.13 9.45 -25.63
C SER A 173 25.96 8.01 -25.16
N MET A 174 26.93 7.56 -24.36
CA MET A 174 26.92 6.22 -23.77
C MET A 174 26.17 6.27 -22.43
N ARG A 175 25.29 5.30 -22.23
CA ARG A 175 24.53 5.10 -20.99
C ARG A 175 24.57 3.64 -20.58
N THR A 176 24.62 3.41 -19.27
CA THR A 176 24.42 2.09 -18.68
C THR A 176 23.04 2.09 -18.04
N LEU A 177 22.17 1.21 -18.50
CA LEU A 177 20.77 1.07 -18.06
C LEU A 177 20.53 -0.38 -17.62
N MET A 178 19.49 -0.63 -16.84
CA MET A 178 19.12 -2.00 -16.47
C MET A 178 18.51 -2.72 -17.68
N MET A 179 18.71 -4.03 -17.81
CA MET A 179 18.20 -4.80 -18.96
C MET A 179 16.66 -4.76 -19.07
N ASP A 180 15.95 -4.51 -17.98
CA ASP A 180 14.48 -4.38 -17.95
C ASP A 180 13.98 -2.96 -18.32
N GLU A 181 14.89 -2.00 -18.47
CA GLU A 181 14.63 -0.64 -18.92
C GLU A 181 14.81 -0.47 -20.44
N VAL A 182 15.33 -1.48 -21.12
CA VAL A 182 15.63 -1.46 -22.56
C VAL A 182 15.09 -2.70 -23.28
N ALA A 183 14.58 -2.52 -24.48
CA ALA A 183 14.07 -3.61 -25.31
C ALA A 183 14.54 -3.48 -26.77
N GLU A 184 14.73 -4.60 -27.46
CA GLU A 184 14.96 -4.62 -28.91
C GLU A 184 13.84 -3.88 -29.62
N TYR A 185 14.20 -2.95 -30.50
CA TYR A 185 13.26 -2.11 -31.23
C TYR A 185 13.24 -2.49 -32.71
N ARG A 186 12.06 -2.92 -33.17
CA ARG A 186 11.75 -3.29 -34.57
C ARG A 186 10.74 -2.34 -35.22
N GLY A 187 10.37 -1.25 -34.55
CA GLY A 187 9.53 -0.22 -35.15
C GLY A 187 10.28 0.55 -36.25
N ASN A 188 9.53 0.97 -37.28
CA ASN A 188 10.00 1.89 -38.32
C ASN A 188 10.10 3.32 -37.79
#